data_AF-A0A521ZIH2-F1
#
_entry.id   AF-A0A521ZIH2-F1
#
_cell.length_a   1.000
_cell.length_b   1.000
_cell.length_c   1.000
_cell.angle_alpha   90.00
_cell.angle_beta   90.00
_cell.angle_gamma   90.00
#
_symmetry.space_group_name_H-M   'P 1'
#
loop_
_entity.id
_entity.type
_entity.pdbx_description
1 polymer ?
#
loop_
_entity_poly.entity_id
_entity_poly.type
_entity_poly.pdbx_seq_one_letter_code
_entity_poly.pdbx_strand_id
1 'polypeptide(L)' 'MAEDNKDFLIGVDLGGTKILAGIFDSKFDLKGTTKLSTKA' A
#
# COMPACT_ATOMS: atom_id res chain seq x y z
N MET A 1 -28.45 3.81 -1.32
CA MET A 1 -27.36 3.68 -2.31
C MET A 1 -26.34 2.76 -1.66
N ALA A 2 -26.13 1.56 -2.20
CA ALA A 2 -25.12 0.67 -1.64
C ALA A 2 -23.77 1.33 -1.91
N GLU A 3 -23.07 1.74 -0.85
CA GLU A 3 -21.70 2.18 -0.97
C GLU A 3 -20.90 0.95 -1.40
N ASP A 4 -20.36 0.96 -2.62
CA ASP A 4 -19.40 -0.03 -3.09
C ASP A 4 -18.14 0.09 -2.21
N ASN A 5 -18.18 -0.54 -1.04
CA ASN A 5 -17.02 -0.75 -0.19
C ASN A 5 -16.06 -1.66 -0.94
N LYS A 6 -15.21 -1.05 -1.76
CA LYS A 6 -14.14 -1.76 -2.46
C LYS A 6 -13.08 -2.13 -1.43
N ASP A 7 -12.91 -3.42 -1.22
CA ASP A 7 -11.82 -3.94 -0.41
C ASP A 7 -10.48 -3.65 -1.11
N PHE A 8 -9.51 -3.21 -0.32
CA PHE A 8 -8.13 -3.00 -0.78
C PHE A 8 -7.16 -3.84 0.05
N LEU A 9 -6.06 -4.22 -0.60
CA LEU A 9 -4.94 -4.91 0.02
C LEU A 9 -3.81 -3.92 0.25
N ILE A 10 -3.10 -4.04 1.38
CA ILE A 10 -1.90 -3.26 1.66
C ILE A 10 -0.71 -4.20 1.67
N GLY A 11 0.26 -3.93 0.79
CA GLY A 11 1.57 -4.57 0.82
C GLY A 11 2.58 -3.65 1.51
N VAL A 12 3.36 -4.19 2.44
CA VAL A 12 4.43 -3.45 3.14
C VAL A 12 5.76 -4.19 2.99
N ASP A 13 6.78 -3.47 2.54
CA ASP A 13 8.17 -3.91 2.49
C ASP A 13 8.99 -3.13 3.52
N LEU A 14 9.56 -3.87 4.48
CA LEU A 14 10.33 -3.36 5.60
C LEU A 14 11.83 -3.51 5.34
N GLY A 15 12.40 -2.55 4.61
CA GLY A 15 13.84 -2.46 4.40
C GLY A 15 14.58 -1.78 5.55
N GLY A 16 15.90 -1.94 5.59
CA GLY A 16 16.72 -1.42 6.71
C GLY A 16 16.76 0.11 6.85
N THR A 17 16.54 0.88 5.77
CA THR A 17 16.54 2.36 5.81
C THR A 17 15.28 2.99 5.23
N LYS A 18 14.34 2.17 4.76
CA LYS A 18 13.12 2.63 4.09
C LYS A 18 12.01 1.62 4.31
N ILE A 19 10.81 2.15 4.48
CA ILE A 19 9.57 1.39 4.42
C ILE A 19 8.88 1.76 3.11
N LEU A 20 8.50 0.77 2.32
CA LEU A 20 7.67 0.95 1.14
C LEU A 20 6.29 0.37 1.44
N ALA A 21 5.24 1.08 1.04
CA ALA A 21 3.89 0.53 1.11
C ALA A 21 3.13 0.80 -0.18
N GLY A 22 2.33 -0.19 -0.62
CA GLY A 22 1.49 -0.13 -1.80
C GLY A 22 0.05 -0.51 -1.46
N ILE A 23 -0.90 0.18 -2.08
CA ILE A 23 -2.33 -0.17 -2.05
C ILE A 23 -2.66 -0.90 -3.35
N PHE A 24 -3.26 -2.07 -3.24
CA PHE A 24 -3.62 -2.92 -4.37
C PHE A 24 -5.12 -3.23 -4.35
N ASP A 25 -5.71 -3.38 -5.53
CA ASP A 25 -7.07 -3.93 -5.63
C ASP A 25 -7.07 -5.48 -5.57
N SER A 26 -8.25 -6.08 -5.72
CA SER A 26 -8.42 -7.54 -5.70
C SER A 26 -7.74 -8.27 -6.86
N LYS A 27 -7.31 -7.57 -7.91
CA LYS A 27 -6.51 -8.11 -9.02
C LYS A 27 -5.01 -7.92 -8.81
N PHE A 28 -4.62 -7.40 -7.64
CA PHE A 28 -3.26 -6.98 -7.32
C PHE A 28 -2.74 -5.84 -8.21
N ASP A 29 -3.62 -5.04 -8.81
CA ASP A 29 -3.20 -3.84 -9.52
C ASP A 29 -2.86 -2.73 -8.52
N LEU A 30 -1.68 -2.13 -8.67
CA LEU A 30 -1.20 -1.05 -7.81
C LEU A 30 -2.00 0.24 -8.04
N LYS A 31 -2.60 0.78 -6.98
CA LYS A 31 -3.41 2.02 -7.01
C LYS A 31 -2.72 3.22 -6.38
N GLY A 32 -1.76 2.97 -5.49
CA GLY A 32 -1.02 4.03 -4.82
C GLY A 32 0.17 3.48 -4.09
N THR A 33 1.18 4.33 -3.88
CA THR A 33 2.38 3.97 -3.12
C THR A 33 2.77 5.08 -2.17
N THR A 34 3.47 4.71 -1.11
CA THR A 34 4.24 5.64 -0.29
C THR A 34 5.61 5.04 0.02
N LYS A 35 6.55 5.93 0.32
CA LYS A 35 7.91 5.60 0.71
C LYS A 35 8.30 6.48 1.89
N LEU A 36 8.67 5.84 2.99
CA LEU A 36 9.15 6.50 4.18
C LEU A 36 10.63 6.19 4.38
N SER A 37 11.47 7.21 4.57
CA SER A 37 12.84 7.01 5.04
C SER A 37 12.83 6.78 6.55
N THR A 38 13.52 5.76 7.02
CA THR A 38 13.69 5.48 8.46
C THR A 38 15.04 5.93 8.99
N LYS A 39 15.84 6.62 8.17
CA LYS A 39 17.00 7.35 8.66
C LYS A 39 16.53 8.41 9.66
N ALA A 40 17.18 8.44 10.83
CA ALA A 40 17.02 9.49 11.84
C ALA A 40 17.43 10.86 11.31
#